data_AF-A0A0S8HU31-F1
#
_entry.id   AF-A0A0S8HU31-F1
#
_cell.length_a   1.000
_cell.length_b   1.000
_cell.length_c   1.000
_cell.angle_alpha   90.00
_cell.angle_beta   90.00
_cell.angle_gamma   90.00
#
_symmetry.space_group_name_H-M   'P 1'
#
loop_
_entity.id
_entity.type
_entity.pdbx_description
1 polymer ?
#
loop_
_entity_poly.entity_id
_entity_poly.type
_entity_poly.pdbx_seq_one_letter_code
_entity_poly.pdbx_strand_id
1 'polypeptide(L)'
;MKVGLQMLRRGGTYLETGNFADTGGTVTLNVHRELAAKNVLLYGNTNHPFDGYYAAFDAMWRNRERFPWDKLITHRFPLEQCEEAMEQAFHPDALKVEFTP
;
A
#
# COMPACT_ATOMS: atom_id res chain seq x y z
N MET A 1 7.64 -9.48 -0.37
CA MET A 1 7.42 -10.75 -1.10
C MET A 1 7.75 -12.06 -0.34
N LYS A 2 9.02 -12.46 -0.11
CA LYS A 2 9.36 -13.85 0.32
C LYS A 2 8.67 -14.34 1.61
N VAL A 3 8.70 -13.55 2.69
CA VAL A 3 8.03 -13.89 3.96
C VAL A 3 6.51 -14.04 3.75
N GLY A 4 5.91 -13.10 3.01
CA GLY A 4 4.49 -13.15 2.69
C GLY A 4 4.09 -14.39 1.89
N LEU A 5 4.90 -14.78 0.90
CA LEU A 5 4.69 -16.04 0.18
C LEU A 5 4.74 -17.25 1.12
N GLN A 6 5.64 -17.30 2.10
CA GLN A 6 5.73 -18.41 3.06
C GLN A 6 4.50 -18.50 3.98
N MET A 7 3.91 -17.36 4.34
CA MET A 7 2.69 -17.29 5.17
C MET A 7 1.41 -17.72 4.41
N LEU A 8 1.45 -17.78 3.08
CA LEU A 8 0.29 -18.23 2.29
C LEU A 8 -0.01 -19.71 2.54
N ARG A 9 -1.27 -19.99 2.82
CA ARG A 9 -1.84 -21.34 2.73
C ARG A 9 -1.82 -21.84 1.29
N ARG A 10 -2.00 -23.16 1.13
CA ARG A 10 -2.22 -23.78 -0.20
C ARG A 10 -3.47 -23.20 -0.86
N GLY A 11 -3.39 -22.91 -2.16
CA GLY A 11 -4.39 -22.21 -2.96
C GLY A 11 -4.51 -20.71 -2.63
N GLY A 12 -3.53 -20.13 -1.93
CA GLY A 12 -3.54 -18.72 -1.54
C GLY A 12 -3.24 -17.78 -2.71
N THR A 13 -3.72 -16.53 -2.61
CA THR A 13 -3.41 -15.45 -3.55
C THR A 13 -2.52 -14.42 -2.88
N TYR A 14 -1.44 -14.03 -3.56
CA TYR A 14 -0.55 -12.94 -3.17
C TYR A 14 -0.70 -11.78 -4.15
N LEU A 15 -0.99 -10.60 -3.61
CA LEU A 15 -1.04 -9.36 -4.37
C LEU A 15 0.16 -8.50 -3.95
N GLU A 16 1.10 -8.30 -4.86
CA GLU A 16 2.27 -7.45 -4.65
C GLU A 16 1.93 -6.02 -5.13
N THR A 17 1.81 -5.10 -4.16
CA THR A 17 1.52 -3.67 -4.40
C THR A 17 2.61 -2.73 -3.86
N GLY A 18 3.57 -3.26 -3.08
CA GLY A 18 4.46 -2.44 -2.26
C GLY A 18 5.72 -1.97 -2.97
N ASN A 19 6.21 -2.74 -3.95
CA ASN A 19 7.38 -2.37 -4.75
C ASN A 19 6.98 -1.45 -5.91
N PHE A 20 6.51 -0.24 -5.58
CA PHE A 20 6.02 0.73 -6.57
C PHE A 20 7.12 1.40 -7.40
N ALA A 21 8.34 1.47 -6.86
CA ALA A 21 9.52 2.01 -7.54
C ALA A 21 10.60 0.93 -7.67
N ASP A 22 11.27 0.87 -8.83
CA ASP A 22 12.43 0.02 -9.01
C ASP A 22 13.64 0.63 -8.29
N THR A 23 14.16 -0.10 -7.30
CA THR A 23 15.33 0.28 -6.51
C THR A 23 16.57 -0.53 -6.89
N GLY A 24 16.51 -1.34 -7.95
CA GLY A 24 17.57 -2.27 -8.38
C GLY A 24 17.70 -3.52 -7.49
N GLY A 25 16.83 -3.68 -6.50
CA GLY A 25 16.79 -4.85 -5.62
C GLY A 25 16.20 -6.07 -6.33
N THR A 26 16.76 -7.26 -6.07
CA THR A 26 16.21 -8.53 -6.56
C THR A 26 15.88 -9.47 -5.41
N VAL A 27 14.92 -10.37 -5.64
CA VAL A 27 14.49 -11.38 -4.66
C VAL A 27 14.65 -12.77 -5.25
N THR A 28 15.48 -13.59 -4.61
CA THR A 28 15.62 -15.01 -4.98
C THR A 28 14.46 -15.85 -4.45
N LEU A 29 13.81 -16.59 -5.34
CA LEU A 29 12.68 -17.47 -5.03
C LEU A 29 12.96 -18.91 -5.49
N ASN A 30 12.65 -19.90 -4.64
CA ASN A 30 12.46 -21.26 -5.13
C ASN A 30 11.03 -21.41 -5.64
N VAL A 31 10.87 -21.42 -6.96
CA VAL A 31 9.54 -21.43 -7.61
C VAL A 31 8.69 -22.63 -7.19
N HIS A 32 9.29 -23.81 -6.98
CA HIS A 32 8.54 -24.98 -6.58
C HIS A 32 7.98 -24.84 -5.17
N ARG A 33 8.83 -24.57 -4.19
CA ARG A 33 8.42 -24.52 -2.77
C ARG A 33 7.55 -23.30 -2.47
N GLU A 34 7.85 -22.15 -3.08
CA GLU A 34 7.17 -20.90 -2.77
C GLU A 34 5.83 -20.77 -3.52
N LEU A 35 5.73 -21.31 -4.75
CA LEU A 35 4.54 -21.15 -5.61
C LEU A 35 3.87 -22.48 -5.94
N ALA A 36 4.56 -23.39 -6.64
CA ALA A 36 3.93 -24.57 -7.25
C ALA A 36 3.38 -25.58 -6.23
N ALA A 37 4.15 -25.93 -5.20
CA ALA A 37 3.74 -26.88 -4.15
C ALA A 37 2.49 -26.43 -3.38
N LYS A 38 2.21 -25.13 -3.43
CA LYS A 38 1.09 -24.48 -2.77
C LYS A 38 0.01 -24.02 -3.73
N ASN A 39 0.14 -24.17 -5.05
CA ASN A 39 -0.80 -23.62 -6.03
C ASN A 39 -1.09 -22.12 -5.78
N VAL A 40 -0.04 -21.32 -5.57
CA VAL A 40 -0.20 -19.88 -5.31
C VAL A 40 -0.55 -19.13 -6.59
N LEU A 41 -1.49 -18.20 -6.50
CA LEU A 41 -1.68 -17.15 -7.50
C LEU A 41 -0.88 -15.91 -7.07
N LEU A 42 -0.01 -15.42 -7.95
CA LEU A 42 0.82 -14.25 -7.69
C LEU A 42 0.48 -13.15 -8.71
N TYR A 43 0.01 -12.02 -8.21
CA TYR A 43 -0.33 -10.84 -9.01
C TYR A 43 0.60 -9.69 -8.67
N GLY A 44 1.24 -9.11 -9.68
CA GLY A 44 1.83 -7.79 -9.58
C GLY A 44 0.76 -6.75 -9.89
N ASN A 45 0.57 -5.77 -9.01
CA ASN A 45 -0.35 -4.68 -9.24
C ASN A 45 0.35 -3.35 -8.93
N THR A 46 0.37 -2.47 -9.93
CA THR A 46 0.83 -1.10 -9.76
C THR A 46 -0.34 -0.17 -9.98
N ASN A 47 -0.48 0.79 -9.06
CA ASN A 47 -1.50 1.82 -9.13
C ASN A 47 -2.96 1.28 -9.11
N HIS A 48 -3.90 2.16 -9.41
CA HIS A 48 -5.32 1.85 -9.58
C HIS A 48 -5.73 2.14 -11.04
N PRO A 49 -6.79 1.48 -11.56
CA PRO A 49 -7.28 1.77 -12.91
C PRO A 49 -7.88 3.19 -12.98
N PHE A 50 -7.85 3.81 -14.16
CA PHE A 50 -8.25 5.22 -14.35
C PHE A 50 -9.73 5.47 -14.00
N ASP A 51 -10.57 4.45 -14.10
CA ASP A 51 -12.00 4.45 -13.76
C ASP A 51 -12.29 4.00 -12.32
N GLY A 52 -11.25 3.69 -11.53
CA GLY A 52 -11.39 3.11 -10.19
C GLY A 52 -11.90 4.07 -9.11
N TYR A 53 -11.82 5.39 -9.33
CA TYR A 53 -12.16 6.38 -8.31
C TYR A 53 -13.62 6.32 -7.85
N TYR A 54 -14.56 6.04 -8.75
CA TYR A 54 -15.97 5.97 -8.40
C TYR A 54 -16.24 4.86 -7.38
N ALA A 55 -15.70 3.67 -7.63
CA ALA A 55 -15.82 2.53 -6.73
C ALA A 55 -15.11 2.78 -5.39
N ALA A 56 -13.96 3.45 -5.41
CA ALA A 56 -13.22 3.82 -4.21
C ALA A 56 -14.02 4.81 -3.33
N PHE A 57 -14.57 5.87 -3.90
CA PHE A 57 -15.38 6.84 -3.16
C PHE A 57 -16.68 6.23 -2.63
N ASP A 58 -17.35 5.39 -3.40
CA ASP A 58 -18.53 4.67 -2.92
C ASP A 58 -18.18 3.75 -1.73
N ALA A 59 -17.05 3.03 -1.79
CA ALA A 59 -16.58 2.22 -0.68
C ALA A 59 -16.23 3.06 0.57
N MET A 60 -15.59 4.22 0.38
CA MET A 60 -15.30 5.16 1.47
C MET A 60 -16.60 5.68 2.10
N TRP A 61 -17.56 6.12 1.28
CA TRP A 61 -18.84 6.65 1.74
C TRP A 61 -19.64 5.63 2.55
N ARG A 62 -19.71 4.39 2.06
CA ARG A 62 -20.38 3.27 2.75
C ARG A 62 -19.74 2.92 4.09
N ASN A 63 -18.44 3.19 4.25
CA ASN A 63 -17.69 2.91 5.46
C ASN A 63 -17.26 4.17 6.22
N ARG A 64 -17.90 5.32 5.97
CA ARG A 64 -17.47 6.61 6.51
C ARG A 64 -17.45 6.66 8.05
N GLU A 65 -18.33 5.90 8.70
CA GLU A 65 -18.44 5.80 10.17
C GLU A 65 -17.65 4.62 10.75
N ARG A 66 -17.16 3.71 9.90
CA ARG A 66 -16.47 2.48 10.34
C ARG A 66 -14.95 2.68 10.46
N PHE A 67 -14.38 3.53 9.61
CA PHE A 67 -12.96 3.83 9.64
C PHE A 67 -12.70 5.17 10.33
N PRO A 68 -11.63 5.27 11.15
CA PRO A 68 -11.25 6.51 11.78
C PRO A 68 -10.46 7.37 10.78
N TRP A 69 -11.12 7.93 9.76
CA TRP A 69 -10.48 8.68 8.67
C TRP A 69 -9.59 9.81 9.17
N ASP A 70 -10.02 10.53 10.20
CA ASP A 70 -9.26 11.64 10.79
C ASP A 70 -7.92 11.18 11.40
N LYS A 71 -7.82 9.91 11.83
CA LYS A 71 -6.59 9.33 12.36
C LYS A 71 -5.62 8.90 11.28
N LEU A 72 -6.05 8.80 10.02
CA LEU A 72 -5.16 8.49 8.91
C LEU A 72 -4.24 9.68 8.61
N ILE A 73 -4.75 10.89 8.81
CA ILE A 73 -4.02 12.15 8.64
C ILE A 73 -3.31 12.46 9.96
N THR A 74 -2.01 12.15 10.01
CA THR A 74 -1.24 12.30 11.25
C THR A 74 -0.67 13.70 11.41
N HIS A 75 -0.39 14.40 10.31
CA HIS A 75 0.19 15.74 10.35
C HIS A 75 -0.47 16.67 9.34
N ARG A 76 -0.58 17.95 9.72
CA ARG A 76 -1.19 19.03 8.94
C ARG A 76 -0.24 20.22 8.96
N PHE A 77 0.06 20.75 7.78
CA PHE A 77 0.93 21.90 7.63
C PHE A 77 0.25 22.96 6.76
N PRO A 78 0.48 24.25 7.01
CA PRO A 78 0.19 25.30 6.04
C PRO A 78 1.19 25.20 4.86
N LEU A 79 0.83 25.78 3.72
CA LEU A 79 1.64 25.66 2.50
C LEU A 79 3.04 26.29 2.64
N GLU A 80 3.18 27.31 3.49
CA GLU A 80 4.44 27.99 3.80
C GLU A 80 5.47 27.05 4.46
N GLN A 81 5.03 25.95 5.07
CA GLN A 81 5.87 24.94 5.71
C GLN A 81 6.11 23.71 4.80
N CYS A 82 6.11 23.90 3.48
CA CYS A 82 6.27 22.81 2.50
C CYS A 82 7.51 21.94 2.76
N GLU A 83 8.67 22.54 3.04
CA GLU A 83 9.90 21.80 3.28
C GLU A 83 9.79 20.89 4.52
N GLU A 84 9.34 21.43 5.64
CA GLU A 84 9.09 20.69 6.89
C GLU A 84 8.06 19.57 6.69
N ALA A 85 6.98 19.84 5.95
CA ALA A 85 5.95 18.85 5.64
C ALA A 85 6.50 17.67 4.82
N MET A 86 7.41 17.95 3.88
CA MET A 86 8.06 16.92 3.07
C MET A 86 9.06 16.09 3.89
N GLU A 87 9.83 16.71 4.79
CA GLU A 87 10.70 15.98 5.72
C GLU A 87 9.89 15.10 6.67
N GLN A 88 8.81 15.64 7.24
CA GLN A 88 7.91 14.91 8.13
C GLN A 88 7.29 13.70 7.43
N ALA A 89 6.99 13.77 6.13
CA ALA A 89 6.42 12.66 5.38
C ALA A 89 7.32 11.41 5.30
N PHE A 90 8.64 11.55 5.53
CA PHE A 90 9.58 10.43 5.62
C PHE A 90 9.83 9.95 7.05
N HIS A 91 9.29 10.65 8.06
CA HIS A 91 9.48 10.28 9.45
C HIS A 91 8.59 9.07 9.84
N PRO A 92 9.07 8.13 10.68
CA PRO A 92 8.37 6.87 10.97
C PRO A 92 7.01 7.01 11.69
N ASP A 93 6.69 8.16 12.27
CA ASP A 93 5.39 8.45 12.87
C ASP A 93 4.38 9.09 11.88
N ALA A 94 4.80 9.38 10.65
CA ALA A 94 3.93 9.87 9.60
C ALA A 94 3.20 8.72 8.89
N LEU A 95 1.88 8.83 8.81
CA LEU A 95 1.03 7.96 7.99
C LEU A 95 0.55 8.70 6.74
N LYS A 96 -0.03 9.88 6.93
CA LYS A 96 -0.41 10.81 5.87
C LYS A 96 -0.18 12.23 6.35
N VAL A 97 0.56 13.00 5.56
CA VAL A 97 0.71 14.45 5.72
C VAL A 97 -0.19 15.13 4.71
N GLU A 98 -0.92 16.16 5.15
CA GLU A 98 -1.73 17.01 4.27
C GLU A 98 -1.39 18.48 4.45
N PHE A 99 -1.60 19.24 3.37
CA PHE A 99 -1.59 20.69 3.42
C PHE A 99 -3.00 21.20 3.72
N THR A 100 -3.12 22.02 4.75
CA THR A 100 -4.36 22.72 5.07
C THR A 100 -4.28 24.17 4.59
N PRO A 101 -5.35 24.71 3.97
CA PRO A 101 -5.42 26.12 3.57
C PRO A 101 -5.21 27.10 4.74
#